data_AF-A0A510UBQ4-F1
#
_entry.id   AF-A0A510UBQ4-F1
#
_cell.length_a   1.000
_cell.length_b   1.000
_cell.length_c   1.000
_cell.angle_alpha   90.00
_cell.angle_beta   90.00
_cell.angle_gamma   90.00
#
_symmetry.space_group_name_H-M   'P 1'
#
loop_
_entity.id
_entity.type
_entity.pdbx_description
1 polymer ?
#
loop_
_entity_poly.entity_id
_entity_poly.type
_entity_poly.pdbx_seq_one_letter_code
_entity_poly.pdbx_strand_id
1 'polypeptide(L)'
;MKFSNKDRKEHLFHYNENNEFTHDGIMNIRAHMGLPALCTVKALPTYAMETEKCYFINDEWVKTELFIGRNYWDENAKEMFIKSFPESMPEHYSLTKPPKPKKGFAVRLVNDKWKQLEDHRGKIAFAKDRDNDEKGNYQVEELGVIPNTHTLLEPEQFDSWNIELDVWQYDEARYRPYWAQTEKQWQQELLTKVEAELLFYAQDKQIPEIYSELRKTNYTEDEYYSLLGDRILLNEYVEQDDFPECGRPTLSGLI
;
A
#
# COMPACT_ATOMS: atom_id res chain seq x y z
N MET A 1 26.02 -7.90 57.54
CA MET A 1 26.82 -6.70 57.89
C MET A 1 27.88 -7.06 58.93
N LYS A 2 29.15 -6.68 58.72
CA LYS A 2 30.22 -6.83 59.73
C LYS A 2 30.40 -5.49 60.45
N PHE A 3 30.07 -5.42 61.73
CA PHE A 3 30.31 -4.23 62.56
C PHE A 3 31.72 -4.28 63.15
N SER A 4 32.39 -3.13 63.22
CA SER A 4 33.70 -2.95 63.87
C SER A 4 33.53 -2.36 65.26
N ASN A 5 34.35 -2.77 66.22
CA ASN A 5 34.43 -2.17 67.56
C ASN A 5 35.39 -0.96 67.64
N LYS A 6 35.96 -0.55 66.50
CA LYS A 6 36.85 0.62 66.38
C LYS A 6 36.42 1.51 65.22
N ASP A 7 36.72 2.80 65.35
CA ASP A 7 36.65 3.76 64.26
C ASP A 7 37.56 3.31 63.10
N ARG A 8 37.08 3.44 61.86
CA ARG A 8 37.81 3.04 60.65
C ARG A 8 37.66 4.08 59.55
N LYS A 9 38.68 4.22 58.70
CA LYS A 9 38.63 5.01 57.46
C LYS A 9 38.42 4.05 56.31
N GLU A 10 37.35 4.27 55.55
CA GLU A 10 37.00 3.43 54.40
C GLU A 10 36.82 4.32 53.17
N HIS A 11 37.27 3.83 52.01
CA HIS A 11 36.95 4.42 50.72
C HIS A 11 35.58 3.89 50.29
N LEU A 12 34.60 4.80 50.22
CA LEU A 12 33.22 4.48 49.90
C LEU A 12 32.86 4.96 48.50
N PHE A 13 32.05 4.17 47.82
CA PHE A 13 31.46 4.48 46.53
C PHE A 13 29.95 4.64 46.73
N HIS A 14 29.41 5.80 46.35
CA HIS A 14 28.03 6.19 46.57
C HIS A 14 27.19 6.01 45.31
N TYR A 15 25.90 5.74 45.51
CA TYR A 15 24.92 5.62 44.44
C TYR A 15 23.60 6.31 44.82
N ASN A 16 22.79 6.65 43.82
CA ASN A 16 21.49 7.30 44.02
C ASN A 16 20.35 6.28 44.26
N GLU A 17 19.11 6.75 44.37
CA GLU A 17 17.92 5.91 44.58
C GLU A 17 17.63 4.94 43.41
N ASN A 18 18.16 5.24 42.22
CA ASN A 18 18.13 4.34 41.06
C ASN A 18 19.33 3.38 41.01
N ASN A 19 20.12 3.33 42.08
CA ASN A 19 21.37 2.59 42.19
C ASN A 19 22.51 3.05 41.26
N GLU A 20 22.38 4.16 40.56
CA GLU A 20 23.44 4.69 39.69
C GLU A 20 24.57 5.29 40.54
N PHE A 21 25.82 4.96 40.21
CA PHE A 21 26.99 5.59 40.80
C PHE A 21 26.95 7.11 40.66
N THR A 22 27.30 7.81 41.75
CA THR A 22 27.34 9.28 41.78
C THR A 22 28.73 9.82 42.02
N HIS A 23 29.39 9.39 43.10
CA HIS A 23 30.75 9.80 43.47
C HIS A 23 31.37 8.82 44.47
N ASP A 24 32.67 8.98 44.74
CA ASP A 24 33.40 8.23 45.76
C ASP A 24 34.18 9.13 46.72
N GLY A 25 34.61 8.61 47.88
CA GLY A 25 35.40 9.36 48.85
C GLY A 25 35.77 8.58 50.11
N ILE A 26 36.75 9.09 50.85
CA ILE A 26 37.19 8.48 52.12
C ILE A 26 36.33 9.01 53.26
N MET A 27 35.70 8.11 54.03
CA MET A 27 34.87 8.45 55.18
C MET A 27 35.35 7.78 56.47
N ASN A 28 35.16 8.47 57.61
CA ASN A 28 35.37 7.90 58.93
C ASN A 28 34.08 7.21 59.41
N ILE A 29 34.12 5.90 59.60
CA ILE A 29 33.02 5.10 60.14
C ILE A 29 33.27 4.84 61.62
N ARG A 30 32.36 5.31 62.47
CA ARG A 30 32.48 5.16 63.93
C ARG A 30 32.36 3.70 64.35
N ALA A 31 32.98 3.38 65.48
CA ALA A 31 32.80 2.10 66.16
C ALA A 31 31.29 1.79 66.34
N HIS A 32 30.94 0.52 66.16
CA HIS A 32 29.58 -0.02 66.24
C HIS A 32 28.59 0.49 65.18
N MET A 33 29.06 1.23 64.17
CA MET A 33 28.23 1.69 63.04
C MET A 33 28.48 0.87 61.76
N GLY A 34 27.40 0.69 60.99
CA GLY A 34 27.43 0.17 59.61
C GLY A 34 27.92 1.21 58.61
N LEU A 35 27.93 0.83 57.32
CA LEU A 35 28.15 1.81 56.25
C LEU A 35 26.93 2.76 56.17
N PRO A 36 27.12 4.03 55.76
CA PRO A 36 26.01 4.91 55.39
C PRO A 36 25.05 4.25 54.38
N ALA A 37 23.81 4.73 54.31
CA ALA A 37 22.89 4.28 53.28
C ALA A 37 23.43 4.60 51.87
N LEU A 38 23.07 3.77 50.89
CA LEU A 38 23.41 3.93 49.48
C LEU A 38 24.92 4.07 49.20
N CYS A 39 25.74 3.26 49.88
CA CYS A 39 27.17 3.19 49.61
C CYS A 39 27.74 1.78 49.79
N THR A 40 28.90 1.55 49.19
CA THR A 40 29.64 0.29 49.26
C THR A 40 31.14 0.54 49.36
N VAL A 41 31.89 -0.43 49.90
CA VAL A 41 33.37 -0.45 49.85
C VAL A 41 33.90 -1.17 48.60
N LYS A 42 33.01 -1.79 47.80
CA LYS A 42 33.40 -2.44 46.55
C LYS A 42 33.81 -1.37 45.54
N ALA A 43 35.05 -1.47 45.05
CA ALA A 43 35.56 -0.57 44.04
C ALA A 43 34.77 -0.64 42.74
N LEU A 44 34.61 0.50 42.06
CA LEU A 44 34.01 0.54 40.73
C LEU A 44 34.87 -0.26 39.73
N PRO A 45 34.24 -0.98 38.78
CA PRO A 45 34.94 -1.55 37.65
C PRO A 45 35.42 -0.46 36.70
N THR A 46 36.42 -0.76 35.87
CA THR A 46 36.79 0.12 34.75
C THR A 46 35.67 0.15 33.71
N TYR A 47 35.22 1.35 33.34
CA TYR A 47 34.15 1.61 32.37
C TYR A 47 34.43 2.87 31.55
N ALA A 48 33.82 2.96 30.37
CA ALA A 48 33.90 4.11 29.47
C ALA A 48 32.88 5.18 29.89
N MET A 49 33.33 6.22 30.58
CA MET A 49 32.46 7.25 31.16
C MET A 49 31.54 7.97 30.14
N GLU A 50 31.93 7.97 28.86
CA GLU A 50 31.16 8.60 27.76
C GLU A 50 29.98 7.73 27.27
N THR A 51 30.06 6.40 27.43
CA THR A 51 29.11 5.45 26.82
C THR A 51 28.54 4.44 27.80
N GLU A 52 29.04 4.40 29.03
CA GLU A 52 28.65 3.43 30.07
C GLU A 52 28.36 4.14 31.40
N LYS A 53 27.52 3.51 32.21
CA LYS A 53 27.28 3.85 33.62
C LYS A 53 27.42 2.62 34.49
N CYS A 54 27.58 2.82 35.79
CA CYS A 54 27.68 1.76 36.78
C CYS A 54 26.48 1.82 37.73
N TYR A 55 25.81 0.68 37.93
CA TYR A 55 24.69 0.52 38.84
C TYR A 55 25.01 -0.51 39.91
N PHE A 56 24.65 -0.25 41.16
CA PHE A 56 24.88 -1.18 42.27
C PHE A 56 23.68 -2.11 42.49
N ILE A 57 23.76 -3.35 42.01
CA ILE A 57 22.65 -4.31 41.99
C ILE A 57 23.10 -5.63 42.62
N ASN A 58 22.27 -6.19 43.51
CA ASN A 58 22.55 -7.46 44.17
C ASN A 58 23.95 -7.51 44.80
N ASP A 59 24.31 -6.44 45.52
CA ASP A 59 25.61 -6.22 46.14
C ASP A 59 26.81 -6.13 45.16
N GLU A 60 26.61 -5.98 43.85
CA GLU A 60 27.68 -5.86 42.85
C GLU A 60 27.52 -4.66 41.91
N TRP A 61 28.64 -4.17 41.38
CA TRP A 61 28.62 -3.15 40.33
C TRP A 61 28.36 -3.79 38.97
N VAL A 62 27.24 -3.41 38.36
CA VAL A 62 26.88 -3.73 36.99
C VAL A 62 27.20 -2.52 36.11
N LYS A 63 28.23 -2.64 35.28
CA LYS A 63 28.50 -1.66 34.22
C LYS A 63 27.65 -1.97 33.01
N THR A 64 27.10 -0.94 32.37
CA THR A 64 26.17 -1.11 31.26
C THR A 64 26.17 0.09 30.32
N GLU A 65 25.92 -0.18 29.06
CA GLU A 65 25.53 0.81 28.06
C GLU A 65 24.05 1.21 28.19
N LEU A 66 23.23 0.38 28.82
CA LEU A 66 21.80 0.60 29.01
C LEU A 66 21.52 1.42 30.28
N PHE A 67 21.78 2.72 30.24
CA PHE A 67 21.59 3.61 31.38
C PHE A 67 20.39 4.55 31.21
N ILE A 68 19.81 4.96 32.35
CA ILE A 68 18.63 5.83 32.41
C ILE A 68 18.91 7.13 31.64
N GLY A 69 17.98 7.51 30.77
CA GLY A 69 18.09 8.68 29.91
C GLY A 69 18.86 8.46 28.60
N ARG A 70 19.48 7.29 28.37
CA ARG A 70 20.07 6.99 27.07
C ARG A 70 18.99 6.77 26.02
N ASN A 71 19.18 7.35 24.84
CA ASN A 71 18.30 7.12 23.70
C ASN A 71 18.55 5.74 23.07
N TYR A 72 17.47 5.14 22.62
CA TYR A 72 17.48 3.96 21.77
C TYR A 72 16.39 4.12 20.70
N TRP A 73 16.46 3.30 19.66
CA TRP A 73 15.47 3.28 18.60
C TRP A 73 14.81 1.91 18.52
N ASP A 74 13.50 1.89 18.31
CA ASP A 74 12.77 0.66 18.03
C ASP A 74 13.01 0.17 16.59
N GLU A 75 12.39 -0.94 16.22
CA GLU A 75 12.54 -1.49 14.86
C GLU A 75 12.09 -0.53 13.74
N ASN A 76 11.20 0.42 14.04
CA ASN A 76 10.63 1.38 13.09
C ASN A 76 11.37 2.72 13.10
N ALA A 77 12.59 2.76 13.64
CA ALA A 77 13.41 3.97 13.75
C ALA A 77 12.78 5.07 14.63
N LYS A 78 11.83 4.72 15.52
CA LYS A 78 11.26 5.65 16.49
C LYS A 78 12.21 5.81 17.67
N GLU A 79 12.54 7.06 17.96
CA GLU A 79 13.40 7.41 19.08
C GLU A 79 12.64 7.28 20.41
N MET A 80 13.29 6.62 21.36
CA MET A 80 12.83 6.32 22.71
C MET A 80 14.00 6.54 23.69
N PHE A 81 13.75 6.50 25.00
CA PHE A 81 14.80 6.59 26.02
C PHE A 81 14.53 5.64 27.18
N ILE A 82 15.60 5.14 27.80
CA ILE A 82 15.54 4.23 28.95
C ILE A 82 15.04 5.00 30.17
N LYS A 83 14.02 4.47 30.86
CA LYS A 83 13.37 5.18 31.98
C LYS A 83 13.79 4.67 33.33
N SER A 84 14.17 3.39 33.43
CA SER A 84 14.64 2.79 34.67
C SER A 84 15.76 1.78 34.39
N PHE A 85 16.45 1.36 35.44
CA PHE A 85 17.42 0.27 35.35
C PHE A 85 17.37 -0.57 36.65
N PRO A 86 17.35 -1.92 36.56
CA PRO A 86 17.28 -2.70 35.34
C PRO A 86 15.89 -2.63 34.69
N GLU A 87 15.84 -2.33 33.39
CA GLU A 87 14.62 -2.35 32.58
C GLU A 87 14.73 -3.47 31.53
N SER A 88 13.62 -4.17 31.28
CA SER A 88 13.57 -5.13 30.18
C SER A 88 13.51 -4.35 28.87
N MET A 89 14.61 -4.36 28.11
CA MET A 89 14.61 -3.75 26.78
C MET A 89 13.63 -4.46 25.85
N PRO A 90 13.07 -3.76 24.85
CA PRO A 90 12.31 -4.40 23.78
C PRO A 90 13.13 -5.47 23.06
N GLU A 91 12.45 -6.43 22.44
CA GLU A 91 13.13 -7.52 21.71
C GLU A 91 13.96 -7.01 20.53
N HIS A 92 13.50 -5.96 19.86
CA HIS A 92 14.17 -5.35 18.71
C HIS A 92 14.43 -3.87 18.95
N TYR A 93 15.68 -3.53 19.23
CA TYR A 93 16.13 -2.15 19.41
C TYR A 93 17.56 -1.94 18.92
N SER A 94 17.93 -0.68 18.71
CA SER A 94 19.31 -0.30 18.47
C SER A 94 19.70 0.89 19.33
N LEU A 95 20.93 0.86 19.86
CA LEU A 95 21.59 2.03 20.47
C LEU A 95 22.27 2.91 19.42
N THR A 96 22.28 2.47 18.16
CA THR A 96 22.83 3.23 17.04
C THR A 96 21.70 3.97 16.33
N LYS A 97 21.90 5.26 16.09
CA LYS A 97 20.91 6.10 15.42
C LYS A 97 20.63 5.57 14.01
N PRO A 98 19.35 5.48 13.57
CA PRO A 98 19.00 5.09 12.22
C PRO A 98 19.57 6.09 11.20
N PRO A 99 19.99 5.63 10.01
CA PRO A 99 20.37 6.50 8.91
C PRO A 99 19.17 7.35 8.44
N LYS A 100 19.43 8.42 7.70
CA LYS A 100 18.36 9.18 7.05
C LYS A 100 17.73 8.35 5.92
N PRO A 101 16.39 8.29 5.81
CA PRO A 101 15.73 7.58 4.72
C PRO A 101 16.06 8.20 3.36
N LYS A 102 16.24 7.35 2.33
CA LYS A 102 16.30 7.80 0.93
C LYS A 102 14.89 8.19 0.45
N LYS A 103 14.78 9.03 -0.59
CA LYS A 103 13.49 9.36 -1.20
C LYS A 103 12.80 8.07 -1.68
N GLY A 104 11.57 7.83 -1.21
CA GLY A 104 10.81 6.62 -1.54
C GLY A 104 11.19 5.37 -0.72
N PHE A 105 11.99 5.52 0.33
CA PHE A 105 12.38 4.44 1.23
C PHE A 105 12.08 4.82 2.68
N ALA A 106 11.80 3.81 3.50
CA ALA A 106 11.78 3.91 4.95
C ALA A 106 12.92 3.10 5.55
N VAL A 107 13.27 3.42 6.80
CA VAL A 107 14.34 2.74 7.54
C VAL A 107 13.72 1.81 8.56
N ARG A 108 14.12 0.54 8.55
CA ARG A 108 13.69 -0.48 9.51
C ARG A 108 14.89 -1.27 10.03
N LEU A 109 14.87 -1.63 11.31
CA LEU A 109 15.85 -2.53 11.90
C LEU A 109 15.48 -3.96 11.51
N VAL A 110 16.35 -4.65 10.78
CA VAL A 110 16.14 -6.03 10.35
C VAL A 110 17.40 -6.82 10.62
N ASN A 111 17.31 -7.82 11.49
CA ASN A 111 18.44 -8.63 11.97
C ASN A 111 19.56 -7.73 12.54
N ASP A 112 19.19 -6.86 13.48
CA ASP A 112 20.08 -5.92 14.20
C ASP A 112 20.84 -4.93 13.30
N LYS A 113 20.39 -4.75 12.06
CA LYS A 113 20.98 -3.81 11.10
C LYS A 113 19.92 -2.93 10.48
N TRP A 114 20.21 -1.64 10.42
CA TRP A 114 19.36 -0.69 9.70
C TRP A 114 19.35 -0.99 8.21
N LYS A 115 18.16 -1.26 7.66
CA LYS A 115 17.93 -1.43 6.23
C LYS A 115 17.05 -0.32 5.70
N GLN A 116 17.30 0.06 4.46
CA GLN A 116 16.43 0.93 3.68
C GLN A 116 15.52 0.04 2.86
N LEU A 117 14.21 0.11 3.11
CA LEU A 117 13.20 -0.70 2.43
C LEU A 117 12.32 0.25 1.62
N GLU A 118 11.92 -0.17 0.42
CA GLU A 118 11.02 0.61 -0.42
C GLU A 118 9.73 0.91 0.33
N ASP A 119 9.27 2.16 0.27
CA ASP A 119 8.04 2.59 0.94
C ASP A 119 6.99 2.93 -0.12
N HIS A 120 6.20 1.91 -0.45
CA HIS A 120 5.04 2.04 -1.32
C HIS A 120 3.73 1.99 -0.55
N ARG A 121 3.78 2.09 0.79
CA ARG A 121 2.60 1.94 1.64
C ARG A 121 1.53 2.94 1.26
N GLY A 122 0.28 2.49 1.30
CA GLY A 122 -0.89 3.28 0.92
C GLY A 122 -1.17 3.34 -0.59
N LYS A 123 -0.21 2.98 -1.46
CA LYS A 123 -0.45 2.84 -2.90
C LYS A 123 -1.13 1.52 -3.23
N ILE A 124 -1.77 1.45 -4.39
CA ILE A 124 -2.32 0.21 -4.95
C ILE A 124 -1.25 -0.49 -5.79
N ALA A 125 -1.04 -1.76 -5.51
CA ALA A 125 -0.31 -2.69 -6.36
C ALA A 125 -1.32 -3.41 -7.27
N PHE A 126 -1.17 -3.23 -8.57
CA PHE A 126 -2.03 -3.83 -9.59
C PHE A 126 -1.47 -5.18 -10.04
N ALA A 127 -2.32 -6.20 -10.10
CA ALA A 127 -1.92 -7.53 -10.58
C ALA A 127 -1.61 -7.46 -12.08
N LYS A 128 -0.43 -7.95 -12.48
CA LYS A 128 -0.01 -8.02 -13.90
C LYS A 128 -0.88 -8.99 -14.69
N ASP A 129 -1.27 -10.11 -14.06
CA ASP A 129 -2.30 -11.01 -14.59
C ASP A 129 -3.67 -10.60 -14.02
N ARG A 130 -4.41 -9.82 -14.81
CA ARG A 130 -5.70 -9.26 -14.40
C ARG A 130 -6.83 -10.29 -14.38
N ASP A 131 -6.63 -11.44 -15.02
CA ASP A 131 -7.70 -12.42 -15.23
C ASP A 131 -7.58 -13.62 -14.28
N ASN A 132 -6.39 -13.91 -13.76
CA ASN A 132 -6.13 -15.11 -12.97
C ASN A 132 -5.38 -14.92 -11.64
N ASP A 133 -4.96 -13.69 -11.28
CA ASP A 133 -4.26 -13.50 -10.00
C ASP A 133 -5.25 -13.59 -8.81
N GLU A 134 -5.11 -14.65 -8.00
CA GLU A 134 -5.95 -14.91 -6.82
C GLU A 134 -5.88 -13.81 -5.76
N LYS A 135 -4.75 -13.07 -5.69
CA LYS A 135 -4.59 -11.95 -4.74
C LYS A 135 -5.25 -10.69 -5.27
N GLY A 136 -5.29 -10.52 -6.59
CA GLY A 136 -5.82 -9.35 -7.26
C GLY A 136 -5.10 -8.06 -6.83
N ASN A 137 -5.69 -6.92 -7.16
CA ASN A 137 -5.13 -5.63 -6.75
C ASN A 137 -5.20 -5.49 -5.23
N TYR A 138 -4.14 -4.98 -4.61
CA TYR A 138 -4.10 -4.78 -3.16
C TYR A 138 -3.43 -3.47 -2.76
N GLN A 139 -3.81 -2.93 -1.60
CA GLN A 139 -3.13 -1.78 -1.02
C GLN A 139 -1.87 -2.24 -0.31
N VAL A 140 -0.72 -1.63 -0.59
CA VAL A 140 0.54 -1.98 0.06
C VAL A 140 0.50 -1.50 1.52
N GLU A 141 0.69 -2.43 2.46
CA GLU A 141 0.69 -2.13 3.90
C GLU A 141 2.09 -2.23 4.53
N GLU A 142 2.94 -3.08 3.98
CA GLU A 142 4.28 -3.37 4.50
C GLU A 142 5.38 -2.70 3.68
N LEU A 143 6.52 -2.49 4.34
CA LEU A 143 7.73 -2.01 3.68
C LEU A 143 8.39 -3.12 2.87
N GLY A 144 8.96 -2.74 1.73
CA GLY A 144 9.75 -3.63 0.90
C GLY A 144 9.32 -3.63 -0.56
N VAL A 145 9.94 -4.53 -1.31
CA VAL A 145 9.65 -4.72 -2.72
C VAL A 145 8.25 -5.29 -2.89
N ILE A 146 7.53 -4.78 -3.89
CA ILE A 146 6.31 -5.44 -4.33
C ILE A 146 6.67 -6.74 -5.07
N PRO A 147 5.87 -7.81 -4.96
CA PRO A 147 6.09 -9.04 -5.72
C PRO A 147 6.09 -8.77 -7.22
N ASN A 148 6.89 -9.52 -7.98
CA ASN A 148 6.96 -9.35 -9.43
C ASN A 148 5.65 -9.68 -10.16
N THR A 149 4.67 -10.31 -9.50
CA THR A 149 3.32 -10.49 -10.06
C THR A 149 2.51 -9.19 -10.09
N HIS A 150 3.00 -8.12 -9.46
CA HIS A 150 2.31 -6.84 -9.35
C HIS A 150 3.17 -5.68 -9.86
N THR A 151 2.50 -4.56 -10.12
CA THR A 151 3.10 -3.29 -10.55
C THR A 151 2.42 -2.12 -9.85
N LEU A 152 3.11 -0.99 -9.72
CA LEU A 152 2.50 0.27 -9.24
C LEU A 152 1.93 1.12 -10.38
N LEU A 153 2.08 0.68 -11.62
CA LEU A 153 1.48 1.31 -12.77
C LEU A 153 0.00 0.93 -12.81
N GLU A 154 -0.88 1.90 -12.96
CA GLU A 154 -2.31 1.68 -13.12
C GLU A 154 -2.61 1.27 -14.57
N PRO A 155 -3.38 0.19 -14.81
CA PRO A 155 -3.83 -0.18 -16.14
C PRO A 155 -4.96 0.72 -16.62
N GLU A 156 -5.01 1.00 -17.93
CA GLU A 156 -6.24 1.49 -18.55
C GLU A 156 -7.27 0.35 -18.68
N GLN A 157 -8.52 0.73 -19.00
CA GLN A 157 -9.66 -0.20 -19.05
C GLN A 157 -9.38 -1.44 -19.91
N PHE A 158 -8.74 -1.24 -21.07
CA PHE A 158 -8.49 -2.28 -22.07
C PHE A 158 -7.03 -2.72 -22.15
N ASP A 159 -6.23 -2.47 -21.12
CA ASP A 159 -4.83 -2.87 -21.12
C ASP A 159 -4.62 -4.30 -20.61
N SER A 160 -3.62 -4.98 -21.19
CA SER A 160 -2.99 -6.19 -20.67
C SER A 160 -1.51 -5.93 -20.38
N TRP A 161 -0.93 -6.67 -19.44
CA TRP A 161 0.47 -6.49 -19.09
C TRP A 161 1.38 -7.07 -20.17
N ASN A 162 2.25 -6.25 -20.75
CA ASN A 162 3.30 -6.72 -21.64
C ASN A 162 4.52 -7.15 -20.80
N ILE A 163 4.75 -8.46 -20.73
CA ILE A 163 5.85 -9.05 -19.94
C ILE A 163 7.23 -8.63 -20.48
N GLU A 164 7.38 -8.47 -21.78
CA GLU A 164 8.67 -8.14 -22.42
C GLU A 164 9.06 -6.67 -22.21
N LEU A 165 8.09 -5.77 -22.27
CA LEU A 165 8.29 -4.33 -22.12
C LEU A 165 8.12 -3.84 -20.68
N ASP A 166 7.63 -4.70 -19.79
CA ASP A 166 7.31 -4.41 -18.37
C ASP A 166 6.40 -3.16 -18.22
N VAL A 167 5.40 -3.05 -19.10
CA VAL A 167 4.41 -1.98 -19.13
C VAL A 167 3.02 -2.49 -19.52
N TRP A 168 1.99 -1.73 -19.15
CA TRP A 168 0.65 -1.91 -19.70
C TRP A 168 0.62 -1.59 -21.20
N GLN A 169 -0.10 -2.39 -21.97
CA GLN A 169 -0.32 -2.18 -23.39
C GLN A 169 -1.78 -2.47 -23.73
N TYR A 170 -2.33 -1.64 -24.62
CA TYR A 170 -3.66 -1.82 -25.17
C TYR A 170 -3.85 -3.23 -25.74
N ASP A 171 -4.93 -3.88 -25.34
CA ASP A 171 -5.30 -5.23 -25.73
C ASP A 171 -6.61 -5.20 -26.52
N GLU A 172 -6.49 -5.42 -27.82
CA GLU A 172 -7.63 -5.50 -28.74
C GLU A 172 -8.65 -6.57 -28.32
N ALA A 173 -8.20 -7.68 -27.73
CA ALA A 173 -9.09 -8.75 -27.28
C ALA A 173 -9.94 -8.31 -26.08
N ARG A 174 -9.43 -7.43 -25.22
CA ARG A 174 -10.21 -6.82 -24.12
C ARG A 174 -11.19 -5.77 -24.62
N TYR A 175 -10.82 -5.00 -25.65
CA TYR A 175 -11.70 -4.00 -26.24
C TYR A 175 -12.85 -4.62 -27.06
N ARG A 176 -12.58 -5.73 -27.74
CA ARG A 176 -13.51 -6.36 -28.71
C ARG A 176 -14.93 -6.59 -28.17
N PRO A 177 -15.17 -7.12 -26.95
CA PRO A 177 -16.52 -7.27 -26.41
C PRO A 177 -17.26 -5.95 -26.19
N TYR A 178 -16.55 -4.91 -25.75
CA TYR A 178 -17.12 -3.57 -25.58
C TYR A 178 -17.55 -3.01 -26.93
N TRP A 179 -16.67 -3.07 -27.94
CA TRP A 179 -16.99 -2.63 -29.29
C TRP A 179 -18.18 -3.37 -29.89
N ALA A 180 -18.22 -4.70 -29.76
CA ALA A 180 -19.33 -5.53 -30.20
C ALA A 180 -20.66 -5.11 -29.54
N GLN A 181 -20.63 -4.73 -28.26
CA GLN A 181 -21.82 -4.24 -27.56
C GLN A 181 -22.25 -2.86 -28.07
N THR A 182 -21.31 -1.94 -28.29
CA THR A 182 -21.59 -0.61 -28.86
C THR A 182 -22.22 -0.70 -30.24
N GLU A 183 -21.71 -1.58 -31.11
CA GLU A 183 -22.26 -1.78 -32.45
C GLU A 183 -23.64 -2.43 -32.43
N LYS A 184 -23.90 -3.37 -31.51
CA LYS A 184 -25.25 -3.92 -31.30
C LYS A 184 -26.26 -2.86 -30.84
N GLN A 185 -25.84 -1.94 -29.96
CA GLN A 185 -26.69 -0.83 -29.52
C GLN A 185 -27.02 0.10 -30.70
N TRP A 186 -26.01 0.50 -31.48
CA TRP A 186 -26.22 1.30 -32.68
C TRP A 186 -27.18 0.63 -33.67
N GLN A 187 -26.96 -0.66 -33.94
CA GLN A 187 -27.79 -1.45 -34.85
C GLN A 187 -29.24 -1.50 -34.36
N GLN A 188 -29.48 -1.77 -33.07
CA GLN A 188 -30.82 -1.87 -32.50
C GLN A 188 -31.57 -0.54 -32.54
N GLU A 189 -30.88 0.56 -32.23
CA GLU A 189 -31.46 1.91 -32.30
C GLU A 189 -31.92 2.25 -33.72
N LEU A 190 -31.10 1.95 -34.72
CA LEU A 190 -31.41 2.23 -36.11
C LEU A 190 -32.50 1.29 -36.66
N LEU A 191 -32.43 -0.01 -36.32
CA LEU A 191 -33.43 -0.99 -36.71
C LEU A 191 -34.81 -0.60 -36.17
N THR A 192 -34.88 -0.13 -34.92
CA THR A 192 -36.13 0.33 -34.31
C THR A 192 -36.76 1.49 -35.09
N LYS A 193 -35.94 2.42 -35.59
CA LYS A 193 -36.43 3.54 -36.43
C LYS A 193 -36.92 3.06 -37.79
N VAL A 194 -36.15 2.20 -38.47
CA VAL A 194 -36.53 1.60 -39.75
C VAL A 194 -37.86 0.84 -39.61
N GLU A 195 -38.01 0.03 -38.57
CA GLU A 195 -39.23 -0.73 -38.31
C GLU A 195 -40.43 0.18 -38.00
N ALA A 196 -40.21 1.31 -37.35
CA ALA A 196 -41.27 2.31 -37.14
C ALA A 196 -41.72 2.94 -38.46
N GLU A 197 -40.79 3.34 -39.35
CA GLU A 197 -41.13 3.91 -40.65
C GLU A 197 -41.83 2.91 -41.57
N LEU A 198 -41.39 1.64 -41.57
CA LEU A 198 -42.08 0.55 -42.27
C LEU A 198 -43.52 0.37 -41.76
N LEU A 199 -43.74 0.47 -40.44
CA LEU A 199 -45.07 0.41 -39.84
C LEU A 199 -45.94 1.60 -40.27
N PHE A 200 -45.39 2.82 -40.28
CA PHE A 200 -46.13 4.01 -40.72
C PHE A 200 -46.52 3.91 -42.19
N TYR A 201 -45.61 3.48 -43.08
CA TYR A 201 -45.94 3.23 -44.48
C TYR A 201 -47.09 2.21 -44.64
N ALA A 202 -47.04 1.10 -43.89
CA ALA A 202 -48.08 0.07 -43.94
C ALA A 202 -49.45 0.59 -43.45
N GLN A 203 -49.47 1.50 -42.48
CA GLN A 203 -50.68 2.19 -42.00
C GLN A 203 -51.18 3.21 -43.03
N ASP A 204 -50.27 3.99 -43.61
CA ASP A 204 -50.57 5.04 -44.60
C ASP A 204 -51.18 4.48 -45.88
N LYS A 205 -50.77 3.28 -46.31
CA LYS A 205 -51.37 2.57 -47.44
C LYS A 205 -52.81 2.13 -47.22
N GLN A 206 -53.28 2.08 -45.98
CA GLN A 206 -54.69 1.80 -45.67
C GLN A 206 -55.56 3.05 -45.83
N ILE A 207 -54.95 4.24 -45.84
CA ILE A 207 -55.66 5.51 -46.02
C ILE A 207 -55.96 5.72 -47.51
N PRO A 208 -57.26 5.83 -47.90
CA PRO A 208 -57.65 6.09 -49.28
C PRO A 208 -56.97 7.34 -49.85
N GLU A 209 -56.67 7.34 -51.15
CA GLU A 209 -55.90 8.40 -51.80
C GLU A 209 -56.51 9.81 -51.66
N ILE A 210 -57.84 9.87 -51.59
CA ILE A 210 -58.58 11.12 -51.35
C ILE A 210 -58.32 11.77 -49.98
N TYR A 211 -57.68 11.04 -49.06
CA TYR A 211 -57.28 11.49 -47.73
C TYR A 211 -55.76 11.34 -47.52
N SER A 212 -54.98 11.37 -48.60
CA SER A 212 -53.52 11.17 -48.57
C SER A 212 -52.79 12.19 -47.68
N GLU A 213 -53.36 13.36 -47.47
CA GLU A 213 -52.85 14.39 -46.54
C GLU A 213 -52.85 13.96 -45.07
N LEU A 214 -53.59 12.90 -44.71
CA LEU A 214 -53.62 12.34 -43.36
C LEU A 214 -52.52 11.29 -43.12
N ARG A 215 -51.75 10.92 -44.15
CA ARG A 215 -50.64 9.98 -44.04
C ARG A 215 -49.51 10.59 -43.22
N LYS A 216 -48.83 9.76 -42.44
CA LYS A 216 -47.67 10.17 -41.65
C LYS A 216 -46.42 10.31 -42.50
N THR A 217 -46.27 9.45 -43.49
CA THR A 217 -45.13 9.37 -44.40
C THR A 217 -45.61 9.54 -45.85
N ASN A 218 -44.70 10.01 -46.71
CA ASN A 218 -44.95 10.15 -48.15
C ASN A 218 -43.97 9.30 -48.97
N TYR A 219 -43.47 8.19 -48.41
CA TYR A 219 -42.53 7.33 -49.10
C TYR A 219 -43.11 6.80 -50.42
N THR A 220 -42.28 6.85 -51.44
CA THR A 220 -42.47 6.13 -52.70
C THR A 220 -42.31 4.63 -52.48
N GLU A 221 -42.73 3.84 -53.47
CA GLU A 221 -42.55 2.39 -53.43
C GLU A 221 -41.06 2.00 -53.42
N ASP A 222 -40.21 2.75 -54.14
CA ASP A 222 -38.76 2.55 -54.15
C ASP A 222 -38.11 2.86 -52.79
N GLU A 223 -38.56 3.91 -52.10
CA GLU A 223 -38.10 4.24 -50.74
C GLU A 223 -38.55 3.19 -49.72
N TYR A 224 -39.76 2.64 -49.88
CA TYR A 224 -40.21 1.50 -49.07
C TYR A 224 -39.32 0.26 -49.25
N TYR A 225 -39.00 -0.10 -50.50
CA TYR A 225 -38.07 -1.20 -50.75
C TYR A 225 -36.66 -0.91 -50.22
N SER A 226 -36.23 0.34 -50.23
CA SER A 226 -34.97 0.77 -49.63
C SER A 226 -34.98 0.57 -48.11
N LEU A 227 -36.06 0.93 -47.41
CA LEU A 227 -36.24 0.67 -45.97
C LEU A 227 -36.24 -0.83 -45.64
N LEU A 228 -36.86 -1.66 -46.49
CA LEU A 228 -36.79 -3.12 -46.34
C LEU A 228 -35.35 -3.63 -46.52
N GLY A 229 -34.61 -3.09 -47.48
CA GLY A 229 -33.18 -3.37 -47.67
C GLY A 229 -32.37 -3.02 -46.43
N ASP A 230 -32.54 -1.81 -45.89
CA ASP A 230 -31.88 -1.36 -44.67
C ASP A 230 -32.17 -2.29 -43.48
N ARG A 231 -33.43 -2.73 -43.34
CA ARG A 231 -33.82 -3.70 -42.30
C ARG A 231 -33.05 -5.01 -42.42
N ILE A 232 -32.90 -5.54 -43.64
CA ILE A 232 -32.14 -6.78 -43.87
C ILE A 232 -30.67 -6.56 -43.53
N LEU A 233 -30.06 -5.51 -44.08
CA LEU A 233 -28.65 -5.17 -43.84
C LEU A 233 -28.33 -5.01 -42.35
N LEU A 234 -29.22 -4.36 -41.58
CA LEU A 234 -29.05 -4.20 -40.14
C LEU A 234 -29.16 -5.52 -39.37
N ASN A 235 -29.98 -6.47 -39.80
CA ASN A 235 -30.07 -7.79 -39.16
C ASN A 235 -28.85 -8.65 -39.52
N GLU A 236 -28.47 -8.69 -40.80
CA GLU A 236 -27.31 -9.46 -41.27
C GLU A 236 -25.99 -8.94 -40.69
N TYR A 237 -25.88 -7.65 -40.42
CA TYR A 237 -24.66 -7.03 -39.87
C TYR A 237 -24.17 -7.71 -38.58
N VAL A 238 -25.07 -8.01 -37.64
CA VAL A 238 -24.70 -8.63 -36.35
C VAL A 238 -24.50 -10.15 -36.44
N GLU A 239 -24.83 -10.75 -37.58
CA GLU A 239 -24.67 -12.17 -37.88
C GLU A 239 -23.38 -12.48 -38.65
N GLN A 240 -22.65 -11.45 -39.11
CA GLN A 240 -21.38 -11.62 -39.81
C GLN A 240 -20.34 -12.33 -38.92
N ASP A 241 -19.57 -13.24 -39.50
CA ASP A 241 -18.52 -14.01 -38.80
C ASP A 241 -17.43 -13.11 -38.21
N ASP A 242 -17.13 -12.00 -38.87
CA ASP A 242 -16.15 -10.99 -38.49
C ASP A 242 -16.77 -9.81 -37.74
N PHE A 243 -18.02 -9.89 -37.26
CA PHE A 243 -18.61 -8.84 -36.41
C PHE A 243 -17.76 -8.61 -35.13
N PRO A 244 -17.48 -7.35 -34.73
CA PRO A 244 -17.90 -6.07 -35.34
C PRO A 244 -16.93 -5.48 -36.38
N GLU A 245 -15.89 -6.21 -36.77
CA GLU A 245 -14.78 -5.77 -37.62
C GLU A 245 -15.17 -5.60 -39.10
N CYS A 246 -16.27 -6.22 -39.54
CA CYS A 246 -16.83 -6.07 -40.89
C CYS A 246 -17.19 -4.63 -41.29
N GLY A 247 -17.29 -3.73 -40.31
CA GLY A 247 -17.71 -2.35 -40.53
C GLY A 247 -19.22 -2.22 -40.75
N ARG A 248 -19.74 -1.02 -40.53
CA ARG A 248 -21.18 -0.76 -40.63
C ARG A 248 -21.67 -0.89 -42.09
N PRO A 249 -22.86 -1.45 -42.33
CA PRO A 249 -23.45 -1.48 -43.66
C PRO A 249 -23.75 -0.06 -44.17
N THR A 250 -23.73 0.11 -45.49
CA THR A 250 -24.19 1.35 -46.14
C THR A 250 -25.70 1.30 -46.30
N LEU A 251 -26.42 2.22 -45.67
CA LEU A 251 -27.88 2.28 -45.67
C LEU A 251 -28.40 3.33 -46.66
N SER A 252 -29.69 3.29 -46.94
CA SER A 252 -30.36 4.19 -47.90
C SER A 252 -30.31 5.68 -47.51
N GLY A 253 -30.13 5.99 -46.24
CA GLY A 253 -30.12 7.36 -45.70
C GLY A 253 -31.51 7.95 -45.50
N LEU A 254 -32.57 7.13 -45.57
CA LEU A 254 -33.95 7.55 -45.28
C LEU A 254 -34.20 7.78 -43.77
N ILE A 255 -33.32 7.27 -42.91
CA ILE A 255 -33.33 7.40 -41.43
C ILE A 255 -32.06 8.10 -40.94
#